data_AF-A0AAV5H703-F1
#
_entry.id   AF-A0AAV5H703-F1
#
_cell.length_a   1.000
_cell.length_b   1.000
_cell.length_c   1.000
_cell.angle_alpha   90.00
_cell.angle_beta   90.00
_cell.angle_gamma   90.00
#
_symmetry.space_group_name_H-M   'P 1'
#
loop_
_entity.id
_entity.type
_entity.pdbx_description
1 polymer ?
#
loop_
_entity_poly.entity_id
_entity_poly.type
_entity_poly.pdbx_seq_one_letter_code
_entity_poly.pdbx_strand_id
1 'polypeptide(L)' 'MKNIINIIKCFIFLGAGFLLLFVPYNKIQSAFPKAPAPIVVKVIGVIVLICGIVIALMYSGM' A
#
# COMPACT_ATOMS: atom_id res chain seq x y z
N MET A 1 -6.48 -4.38 -22.51
CA MET A 1 -6.18 -3.13 -21.77
C MET A 1 -6.71 -3.11 -20.33
N LYS A 2 -7.99 -3.44 -20.05
CA LYS A 2 -8.54 -3.42 -18.67
C LYS A 2 -7.79 -4.30 -17.65
N ASN A 3 -7.38 -5.52 -18.03
CA ASN A 3 -6.64 -6.42 -17.13
C ASN A 3 -5.23 -5.90 -16.78
N ILE A 4 -4.54 -5.28 -17.75
CA ILE A 4 -3.20 -4.68 -17.52
C ILE A 4 -3.30 -3.53 -16.51
N ILE A 5 -4.31 -2.68 -16.63
CA ILE A 5 -4.55 -1.57 -15.69
C ILE A 5 -4.83 -2.11 -14.28
N ASN A 6 -5.59 -3.20 -14.15
CA ASN A 6 -5.92 -3.79 -12.85
C ASN A 6 -4.71 -4.46 -12.19
N ILE A 7 -3.86 -5.13 -12.98
CA ILE A 7 -2.59 -5.68 -12.51
C ILE A 7 -1.66 -4.57 -12.02
N ILE A 8 -1.54 -3.47 -12.77
CA ILE A 8 -0.72 -2.32 -12.36
C ILE A 8 -1.25 -1.72 -11.05
N LYS A 9 -2.57 -1.53 -10.92
CA LYS A 9 -3.18 -1.06 -9.68
C LYS A 9 -2.85 -1.99 -8.50
N CYS A 10 -2.94 -3.30 -8.71
CA CYS A 10 -2.59 -4.28 -7.68
C CYS A 10 -1.14 -4.13 -7.19
N PHE A 11 -0.18 -4.03 -8.12
CA PHE A 11 1.23 -3.80 -7.77
C PHE A 11 1.46 -2.47 -7.03
N ILE A 12 0.76 -1.41 -7.41
CA ILE A 12 0.87 -0.11 -6.74
C ILE A 12 0.36 -0.20 -5.30
N PHE A 13 -0.81 -0.81 -5.07
CA PHE A 13 -1.38 -0.95 -3.73
C PHE A 13 -0.53 -1.86 -2.84
N LEU A 14 -0.08 -3.01 -3.36
CA LEU A 14 0.80 -3.91 -2.63
C LEU A 14 2.14 -3.24 -2.29
N GLY A 15 2.76 -2.58 -3.27
CA GLY A 15 4.03 -1.87 -3.08
C GLY A 15 3.91 -0.72 -2.10
N ALA A 16 2.84 0.08 -2.18
CA ALA A 16 2.60 1.19 -1.26
C ALA A 16 2.34 0.71 0.18
N GLY A 17 1.51 -0.33 0.36
CA GLY A 17 1.26 -0.93 1.66
C GLY A 17 2.53 -1.50 2.28
N PHE A 18 3.35 -2.19 1.48
CA PHE A 18 4.62 -2.76 1.93
C PHE A 18 5.61 -1.65 2.32
N LEU A 19 5.76 -0.61 1.49
CA LEU A 19 6.61 0.53 1.82
C LEU A 19 6.17 1.20 3.13
N LEU A 20 4.88 1.44 3.33
CA LEU A 20 4.38 2.07 4.55
C LEU A 20 4.60 1.21 5.81
N LEU A 21 4.69 -0.11 5.68
CA LEU A 21 4.92 -1.04 6.79
C LEU A 21 6.40 -1.24 7.11
N PHE A 22 7.25 -1.34 6.08
CA PHE A 22 8.66 -1.70 6.23
C PHE A 22 9.59 -0.48 6.27
N VAL A 23 9.20 0.66 5.70
CA VAL A 23 10.02 1.88 5.75
C VAL A 23 9.93 2.48 7.16
N PRO A 24 11.06 2.81 7.80
CA PRO A 24 11.05 3.44 9.12
C PRO A 24 10.35 4.79 9.06
N TYR A 25 9.53 5.08 10.07
CA TYR A 25 8.72 6.29 10.11
C TYR A 25 9.54 7.58 9.94
N ASN A 26 10.78 7.63 10.43
CA ASN A 26 11.67 8.78 10.27
C ASN A 26 11.91 9.15 8.80
N LYS A 27 12.01 8.15 7.91
CA LYS A 27 12.15 8.36 6.46
C LYS A 27 10.83 8.86 5.86
N ILE A 28 9.70 8.33 6.33
CA ILE A 28 8.36 8.76 5.91
C ILE A 28 8.13 10.22 6.35
N GLN A 29 8.48 10.58 7.58
CA GLN A 29 8.36 11.93 8.11
C GLN A 29 9.31 12.91 7.42
N SER A 30 10.51 12.45 7.02
CA SER A 30 11.43 13.26 6.21
C SER A 30 10.87 13.57 4.82
N ALA A 31 10.12 12.65 4.21
CA ALA A 31 9.46 12.87 2.92
C ALA A 31 8.11 13.61 3.07
N PHE A 32 7.43 13.39 4.19
CA PHE A 32 6.13 13.94 4.53
C PHE A 32 6.17 14.55 5.93
N PRO A 33 6.59 15.82 6.09
CA PRO A 33 6.76 16.45 7.40
C PRO A 33 5.46 16.59 8.21
N LYS A 34 4.30 16.52 7.54
CA LYS A 34 2.96 16.47 8.15
C LYS A 34 2.40 15.05 8.28
N ALA A 35 3.24 14.02 8.21
CA ALA A 35 2.79 12.64 8.36
C ALA A 35 2.07 12.45 9.71
N PRO A 36 0.94 11.73 9.73
CA PRO A 36 0.22 11.42 10.95
C PRO A 36 1.07 10.52 11.85
N ALA A 37 0.67 10.35 13.11
CA ALA A 37 1.43 9.58 14.10
C ALA A 37 1.91 8.22 13.55
N PRO A 38 3.07 7.71 13.98
CA PRO A 38 3.68 6.50 13.45
C PRO A 38 2.76 5.28 13.47
N ILE A 39 1.91 5.18 14.49
CA ILE A 39 0.92 4.10 14.60
C ILE A 39 -0.14 4.19 13.49
N VAL A 40 -0.57 5.40 13.14
CA VAL A 40 -1.57 5.66 12.09
C VAL A 40 -1.00 5.32 10.72
N VAL A 41 0.26 5.69 10.44
CA VAL A 41 0.93 5.35 9.17
C VAL A 41 1.05 3.84 9.00
N LYS A 42 1.40 3.11 10.07
CA LYS A 42 1.46 1.64 10.02
C LYS A 42 0.09 1.01 9.81
N VAL A 43 -0.94 1.48 10.51
CA VAL A 43 -2.32 1.00 10.33
C VAL A 43 -2.82 1.24 8.90
N ILE A 44 -2.57 2.43 8.35
CA ILE A 44 -2.87 2.75 6.95
C ILE A 44 -2.10 1.80 6.01
N GLY A 45 -0.82 1.54 6.29
CA GLY A 45 -0.02 0.57 5.54
C GLY A 45 -0.64 -0.82 5.50
N VAL A 46 -1.12 -1.34 6.65
CA VAL A 46 -1.84 -2.63 6.72
C VAL A 46 -3.11 -2.60 5.88
N ILE A 47 -3.94 -1.55 6.01
CA ILE A 47 -5.20 -1.42 5.27
C ILE A 47 -4.95 -1.39 3.76
N VAL A 48 -3.97 -0.60 3.32
CA VAL A 48 -3.58 -0.48 1.90
C VAL A 48 -3.07 -1.82 1.37
N LEU A 49 -2.29 -2.56 2.17
CA LEU A 49 -1.80 -3.89 1.80
C LEU A 49 -2.95 -4.89 1.65
N ILE A 50 -3.88 -4.94 2.61
CA ILE A 50 -5.08 -5.79 2.54
C ILE A 50 -5.90 -5.44 1.30
N CYS A 51 -6.08 -4.16 1.01
CA CYS A 51 -6.80 -3.71 -0.18
C CYS A 51 -6.12 -4.19 -1.47
N GLY A 52 -4.79 -4.12 -1.54
CA GLY A 52 -4.00 -4.66 -2.64
C GLY A 52 -4.16 -6.18 -2.82
N ILE A 53 -4.21 -6.94 -1.71
CA ILE A 53 -4.45 -8.39 -1.73
C ILE A 53 -5.86 -8.72 -2.21
N VAL A 54 -6.89 -8.01 -1.73
CA VAL A 54 -8.29 -8.22 -2.18
C VAL A 54 -8.41 -7.95 -3.67
N ILE A 55 -7.81 -6.87 -4.16
CA ILE A 55 -7.73 -6.55 -5.58
C ILE A 55 -7.01 -7.68 -6.35
N ALA A 56 -5.90 -8.19 -5.82
CA ALA A 56 -5.17 -9.31 -6.42
C ALA A 56 -6.06 -10.54 -6.57
N LEU A 57 -6.78 -10.92 -5.51
CA LEU A 57 -7.68 -12.07 -5.48
C LEU A 57 -8.82 -11.90 -6.49
N MET A 58 -9.50 -10.75 -6.48
CA MET A 58 -10.60 -10.46 -7.40
C MET A 58 -10.19 -10.51 -8.88
N TYR A 59 -8.96 -10.14 -9.21
CA TYR A 59 -8.47 -10.13 -10.59
C TYR A 59 -7.67 -11.37 -10.98
N SER A 60 -7.16 -12.15 -10.02
CA SER A 60 -6.47 -13.41 -10.26
C SER A 60 -7.43 -14.57 -10.49
N GLY A 61 -8.74 -14.38 -10.33
CA GLY A 61 -9.75 -15.38 -10.67
C GLY A 61 -9.71 -16.63 -9.79
N MET A 62 -9.14 -16.53 -8.58
CA MET A 62 -9.30 -17.54 -7.53
C MET A 62 -10.59 -17.32 -6.74
#